data_AF-A0A1C1CTK2-F1
#
_entry.id   AF-A0A1C1CTK2-F1
#
_cell.length_a   1.000
_cell.length_b   1.000
_cell.length_c   1.000
_cell.angle_alpha   90.00
_cell.angle_beta   90.00
_cell.angle_gamma   90.00
#
_symmetry.space_group_name_H-M   'P 1'
#
loop_
_entity.id
_entity.type
_entity.pdbx_description
1 polymer ?
#
loop_
_entity_poly.entity_id
_entity_poly.type
_entity_poly.pdbx_seq_one_letter_code
_entity_poly.pdbx_strand_id
1 'polypeptide(L)'
;MAGMRRGQALFLALGIVLIYFLFFSGSGSSTDFRKTTEASLSRRRGVLRGALSDKELTAQTNRELQKILDRQSELRDQDRDQKIFDASPVQGAHPYTSTISFDDGVPIGGRKTMPKDKPRYPVDTVKAAGVTSPVADGQGEEVAYNGNKVEKAQDEGEDRAREELQSILRKSPIIIFSKSYCPYSKRAKALLLQTYSITPAPYVVELDLMTDPVPRPHDADDDDDDAPAPTLGKKLQDLLAVLTGRRTVPNIMISAQSLGGSDDLARLDAEGTLEEHIKKMGGKRIVSIEKKHKDED
;
A
#
# COMPACT_ATOMS: atom_id res chain seq x y z
N MET A 1 -46.11 18.32 -50.71
CA MET A 1 -45.61 17.76 -49.43
C MET A 1 -44.63 18.67 -48.65
N ALA A 2 -44.18 19.82 -49.19
CA ALA A 2 -43.14 20.63 -48.53
C ALA A 2 -43.57 21.34 -47.22
N GLY A 3 -44.85 21.71 -47.08
CA GLY A 3 -45.34 22.39 -45.87
C GLY A 3 -45.32 21.53 -44.60
N MET A 4 -45.54 20.22 -44.73
CA MET A 4 -45.61 19.32 -43.58
C MET A 4 -44.25 19.09 -42.92
N ARG A 5 -43.16 19.15 -43.70
CA ARG A 5 -41.78 19.02 -43.17
C ARG A 5 -41.33 20.26 -42.38
N ARG A 6 -41.79 21.46 -42.77
CA ARG A 6 -41.50 22.70 -42.02
C ARG A 6 -42.22 22.73 -40.67
N GLY A 7 -43.46 22.25 -40.61
CA GLY A 7 -44.20 22.10 -39.36
C GLY A 7 -43.49 21.14 -38.39
N GLN A 8 -43.11 19.95 -38.86
CA GLN A 8 -42.41 18.96 -38.02
C GLN A 8 -41.06 19.46 -37.49
N ALA A 9 -40.30 20.21 -38.30
CA ALA A 9 -39.02 20.79 -37.86
C ALA A 9 -39.22 21.84 -36.74
N LEU A 10 -40.25 22.68 -36.83
CA LEU A 10 -40.57 23.66 -35.78
C LEU A 10 -41.02 22.99 -34.48
N PHE A 11 -41.83 21.93 -34.55
CA PHE A 11 -42.24 21.17 -33.36
C PHE A 11 -41.06 20.48 -32.68
N LEU A 12 -40.12 19.91 -33.45
CA LEU A 12 -38.90 19.31 -32.89
C LEU A 12 -38.02 20.36 -32.20
N ALA A 13 -37.84 21.54 -32.81
CA ALA A 13 -37.06 22.62 -32.21
C ALA A 13 -37.67 23.13 -30.90
N LEU A 14 -39.00 23.31 -30.85
CA LEU A 14 -39.72 23.69 -29.63
C LEU A 14 -39.61 22.61 -28.54
N GLY A 15 -39.68 21.34 -28.92
CA GLY A 15 -39.50 20.21 -27.99
C GLY A 15 -38.12 20.20 -27.35
N ILE A 16 -37.06 20.46 -28.13
CA ILE A 16 -35.68 20.51 -27.60
C ILE A 16 -35.50 21.70 -26.65
N VAL A 17 -36.06 22.87 -26.97
CA VAL A 17 -36.00 24.05 -26.08
C VAL A 17 -36.76 23.79 -24.77
N LEU A 18 -37.91 23.12 -24.83
CA LEU A 18 -38.67 22.76 -23.63
C LEU A 18 -37.94 21.71 -22.78
N ILE A 19 -37.29 20.72 -23.40
CA ILE A 19 -36.43 19.76 -22.68
C ILE A 19 -35.24 20.48 -22.04
N TYR A 20 -34.60 21.41 -22.75
CA TYR A 20 -33.50 22.20 -22.19
C TYR A 20 -33.99 23.03 -20.99
N PHE A 21 -35.14 23.69 -21.09
CA PHE A 21 -35.72 24.41 -19.97
C PHE A 21 -36.10 23.48 -18.80
N LEU A 22 -36.65 22.30 -19.05
CA LEU A 22 -36.95 21.35 -17.97
C LEU A 22 -35.69 20.79 -17.30
N PHE A 23 -34.62 20.55 -18.06
CA PHE A 23 -33.38 20.00 -17.53
C PHE A 23 -32.52 21.07 -16.84
N PHE A 24 -32.46 22.29 -17.38
CA PHE A 24 -31.65 23.38 -16.83
C PHE A 24 -32.40 24.24 -15.81
N SER A 25 -33.72 24.45 -15.95
CA SER A 25 -34.51 25.14 -14.91
C SER A 25 -34.75 24.25 -13.68
N GLY A 26 -34.38 22.96 -13.75
CA GLY A 26 -34.44 22.03 -12.62
C GLY A 26 -33.30 22.16 -11.60
N SER A 27 -32.33 23.07 -11.79
CA SER A 27 -31.15 23.17 -10.92
C SER A 27 -31.38 23.97 -9.62
N GLY A 28 -32.56 23.86 -9.00
CA GLY A 28 -33.02 24.80 -7.97
C GLY A 28 -33.26 24.30 -6.53
N SER A 29 -33.17 23.00 -6.19
CA SER A 29 -33.65 22.52 -4.88
C SER A 29 -32.73 21.58 -4.07
N SER A 30 -31.41 21.70 -4.17
CA SER A 30 -30.48 20.80 -3.46
C SER A 30 -29.97 21.33 -2.10
N THR A 31 -30.50 22.43 -1.56
CA THR A 31 -30.00 23.00 -0.29
C THR A 31 -30.63 22.43 0.98
N ASP A 32 -31.80 21.80 0.89
CA ASP A 32 -32.51 21.36 2.11
C ASP A 32 -32.02 20.01 2.63
N PHE A 33 -31.68 19.07 1.74
CA PHE A 33 -31.21 17.74 2.16
C PHE A 33 -29.88 17.81 2.93
N ARG A 34 -28.93 18.65 2.49
CA ARG A 34 -27.66 18.85 3.23
C ARG A 34 -27.90 19.41 4.61
N LYS A 35 -28.77 20.43 4.75
CA LYS A 35 -29.08 21.05 6.04
C LYS A 35 -29.82 20.09 6.99
N THR A 36 -30.79 19.30 6.49
CA THR A 36 -31.50 18.30 7.31
C THR A 36 -30.63 17.11 7.70
N THR A 37 -29.69 16.72 6.82
CA THR A 37 -28.74 15.61 7.10
C THR A 37 -27.63 16.05 8.07
N GLU A 38 -27.11 17.27 7.94
CA GLU A 38 -26.17 17.83 8.92
C GLU A 38 -26.81 18.02 10.30
N ALA A 39 -28.06 18.51 10.36
CA ALA A 39 -28.76 18.69 11.63
C ALA A 39 -29.07 17.37 12.35
N SER A 40 -29.20 16.26 11.62
CA SER A 40 -29.40 14.93 12.20
C SER A 40 -28.09 14.23 12.59
N LEU A 41 -26.99 14.48 11.86
CA LEU A 41 -25.65 14.03 12.22
C LEU A 41 -25.08 14.78 13.44
N SER A 42 -25.35 16.08 13.58
CA SER A 42 -24.88 16.86 14.73
C SER A 42 -25.59 16.45 16.03
N ARG A 43 -26.88 16.14 15.99
CA ARG A 43 -27.62 15.59 17.14
C ARG A 43 -27.10 14.21 17.55
N ARG A 44 -26.77 13.33 16.59
CA ARG A 44 -26.18 12.01 16.92
C ARG A 44 -24.73 12.10 17.39
N ARG A 45 -23.94 13.05 16.89
CA ARG A 45 -22.59 13.33 17.42
C ARG A 45 -22.63 13.80 18.88
N GLY A 46 -23.66 14.54 19.29
CA GLY A 46 -23.83 14.97 20.68
C GLY A 46 -24.24 13.86 21.66
N VAL A 47 -24.94 12.82 21.19
CA VAL A 47 -25.49 11.74 22.05
C VAL A 47 -24.49 10.60 22.29
N LEU A 48 -23.48 10.43 21.43
CA LEU A 48 -22.41 9.43 21.59
C LEU A 48 -21.15 9.97 22.30
N ARG A 49 -21.01 11.30 22.40
CA ARG A 49 -19.92 11.93 23.14
C ARG A 49 -20.31 11.97 24.62
N GLY A 50 -20.05 10.88 25.34
CA GLY A 50 -19.97 10.90 26.80
C GLY A 50 -19.02 12.02 27.24
N ALA A 51 -19.20 12.56 28.44
CA ALA A 51 -18.65 13.82 28.97
C ALA A 51 -17.11 13.94 29.07
N LEU A 52 -16.34 13.21 28.28
CA LEU A 52 -14.89 13.24 28.21
C LEU A 52 -14.45 14.08 27.00
N SER A 53 -13.58 15.04 27.24
CA SER A 53 -12.88 15.81 26.20
C SER A 53 -12.08 14.87 25.29
N ASP A 54 -11.88 15.20 24.01
CA ASP A 54 -11.08 14.37 23.09
C ASP A 54 -9.67 14.08 23.63
N LYS A 55 -9.12 15.04 24.39
CA LYS A 55 -7.83 14.90 25.09
C LYS A 55 -7.89 13.85 26.20
N GLU A 56 -9.01 13.77 26.91
CA GLU A 56 -9.24 12.77 27.95
C GLU A 56 -9.50 11.39 27.34
N LEU A 57 -10.22 11.32 26.22
CA LEU A 57 -10.47 10.07 25.50
C LEU A 57 -9.16 9.50 24.95
N THR A 58 -8.33 10.32 24.30
CA THR A 58 -7.00 9.88 23.84
C THR A 58 -6.08 9.49 25.00
N ALA A 59 -6.09 10.25 26.10
CA ALA A 59 -5.32 9.89 27.29
C ALA A 59 -5.79 8.57 27.93
N GLN A 60 -7.10 8.32 27.97
CA GLN A 60 -7.67 7.07 28.46
C GLN A 60 -7.30 5.89 27.57
N THR A 61 -7.41 6.05 26.24
CA THR A 61 -7.03 5.03 25.27
C THR A 61 -5.54 4.70 25.36
N ASN A 62 -4.67 5.69 25.50
CA ASN A 62 -3.22 5.47 25.66
C ASN A 62 -2.88 4.71 26.95
N ARG A 63 -3.56 5.02 28.07
CA ARG A 63 -3.39 4.29 29.34
C ARG A 63 -3.86 2.84 29.24
N GLU A 64 -4.99 2.60 28.57
CA GLU A 64 -5.49 1.25 28.29
C GLU A 64 -4.48 0.45 27.44
N LEU A 65 -3.93 1.06 26.39
CA LEU A 65 -2.90 0.43 25.55
C LEU A 65 -1.65 0.05 26.33
N GLN A 66 -1.19 0.91 27.25
CA GLN A 66 -0.06 0.60 28.13
C GLN A 66 -0.33 -0.60 29.04
N LYS A 67 -1.53 -0.69 29.65
CA LYS A 67 -1.91 -1.86 30.45
C LYS A 67 -1.91 -3.15 29.64
N ILE A 68 -2.32 -3.10 28.37
CA ILE A 68 -2.34 -4.27 27.48
C ILE A 68 -0.90 -4.71 27.15
N LEU A 69 -0.02 -3.75 26.84
CA LEU A 69 1.39 -4.00 26.59
C LEU A 69 2.10 -4.62 27.81
N ASP A 70 1.88 -4.06 29.00
CA ASP A 70 2.46 -4.56 30.25
C ASP A 70 2.00 -5.99 30.54
N ARG A 71 0.69 -6.26 30.38
CA ARG A 71 0.13 -7.62 30.51
C ARG A 71 0.75 -8.60 29.50
N GLN A 72 1.04 -8.16 28.27
CA GLN A 72 1.70 -9.02 27.28
C GLN A 72 3.16 -9.29 27.62
N SER A 73 3.89 -8.33 28.20
CA SER A 73 5.25 -8.57 28.68
C SER A 73 5.29 -9.55 29.86
N GLU A 74 4.38 -9.42 30.83
CA GLU A 74 4.28 -10.35 31.97
C GLU A 74 3.99 -11.78 31.52
N LEU A 75 3.09 -11.95 30.55
CA LEU A 75 2.80 -13.27 29.97
C LEU A 75 4.00 -13.87 29.22
N ARG A 76 4.82 -13.04 28.57
CA ARG A 76 6.06 -13.50 27.93
C ARG A 76 7.11 -13.93 28.96
N ASP A 77 7.19 -13.24 30.09
CA ASP A 77 8.15 -13.59 31.14
C ASP A 77 7.71 -14.87 31.87
N GLN A 78 6.40 -15.05 32.10
CA GLN A 78 5.84 -16.31 32.59
C GLN A 78 6.10 -17.50 31.65
N ASP A 79 5.94 -17.34 30.32
CA ASP A 79 6.27 -18.42 29.37
C ASP A 79 7.77 -18.73 29.32
N ARG A 80 8.64 -17.75 29.58
CA ARG A 80 10.09 -18.00 29.73
C ARG A 80 10.39 -18.79 30.99
N ASP A 81 9.82 -18.40 32.13
CA ASP A 81 10.06 -19.08 33.41
C ASP A 81 9.50 -20.51 33.41
N GLN A 82 8.35 -20.74 32.76
CA GLN A 82 7.77 -22.06 32.56
C GLN A 82 8.67 -22.97 31.71
N LYS A 83 9.24 -22.43 30.61
CA LYS A 83 10.19 -23.18 29.76
C LYS A 83 11.55 -23.45 30.42
N ILE A 84 11.94 -22.64 31.40
CA ILE A 84 13.16 -22.87 32.17
C ILE A 84 12.98 -24.04 33.17
N PHE A 85 11.77 -24.27 33.67
CA PHE A 85 11.49 -25.35 34.63
C PHE A 85 11.16 -26.72 33.99
N ASP A 86 10.68 -26.76 32.74
CA ASP A 86 10.28 -28.01 32.06
C ASP A 86 11.41 -28.67 31.22
N ALA A 87 12.62 -28.11 31.20
CA ALA A 87 13.75 -28.66 30.46
C ALA A 87 14.47 -29.81 31.21
N SER A 88 13.84 -30.98 31.26
CA SER A 88 14.54 -32.25 31.60
C SER A 88 15.44 -32.71 30.43
N PRO A 89 16.62 -33.28 30.70
CA PRO A 89 17.61 -33.57 29.66
C PRO A 89 17.24 -34.84 28.90
N VAL A 90 16.76 -34.69 27.67
CA VAL A 90 16.60 -35.82 26.74
C VAL A 90 17.90 -35.97 25.92
N GLN A 91 18.63 -37.04 26.24
CA GLN A 91 19.72 -37.58 25.44
C GLN A 91 19.18 -38.07 24.10
N GLY A 92 19.72 -37.59 22.98
CA GLY A 92 19.36 -38.07 21.65
C GLY A 92 20.21 -37.44 20.57
N ALA A 93 21.08 -38.26 19.97
CA ALA A 93 22.05 -37.91 18.94
C ALA A 93 21.42 -37.31 17.67
N HIS A 94 22.11 -36.35 17.03
CA HIS A 94 22.61 -36.39 15.64
C HIS A 94 23.07 -34.99 15.16
N PRO A 95 23.99 -34.93 14.18
CA PRO A 95 25.12 -34.00 14.28
C PRO A 95 25.18 -32.99 13.14
N TYR A 96 24.73 -31.75 13.32
CA TYR A 96 25.15 -30.61 12.48
C TYR A 96 24.97 -29.30 13.26
N THR A 97 25.98 -28.84 13.99
CA THR A 97 26.09 -27.40 14.29
C THR A 97 27.53 -27.03 14.60
N SER A 98 28.04 -26.08 13.84
CA SER A 98 29.35 -25.45 14.01
C SER A 98 29.33 -24.57 15.26
N THR A 99 30.12 -24.95 16.25
CA THR A 99 30.37 -24.21 17.49
C THR A 99 31.40 -23.11 17.24
N ILE A 100 31.02 -21.84 17.49
CA ILE A 100 31.98 -20.81 17.90
C ILE A 100 31.75 -20.60 19.39
N SER A 101 32.65 -21.17 20.16
CA SER A 101 32.79 -21.12 21.61
C SER A 101 33.39 -19.79 22.06
N PHE A 102 32.78 -19.18 23.07
CA PHE A 102 33.38 -18.14 23.91
C PHE A 102 33.86 -18.80 25.19
N ASP A 103 35.16 -18.84 25.44
CA ASP A 103 35.72 -18.77 26.79
C ASP A 103 37.20 -18.35 26.77
N ASP A 104 37.64 -17.81 27.90
CA ASP A 104 39.00 -17.43 28.31
C ASP A 104 39.52 -16.01 27.97
N GLY A 105 39.92 -15.29 29.04
CA GLY A 105 40.08 -13.84 29.05
C GLY A 105 41.49 -13.24 29.10
N VAL A 106 41.49 -11.87 29.12
CA VAL A 106 42.45 -10.87 29.65
C VAL A 106 43.91 -10.92 29.10
N PRO A 107 44.51 -9.83 28.54
CA PRO A 107 44.73 -8.57 29.26
C PRO A 107 44.70 -7.23 28.48
N ILE A 108 44.55 -6.19 29.30
CA ILE A 108 44.75 -4.75 29.07
C ILE A 108 46.15 -4.49 28.48
N GLY A 109 46.26 -3.69 27.41
CA GLY A 109 47.59 -3.28 26.92
C GLY A 109 47.64 -2.48 25.61
N GLY A 110 47.25 -1.20 25.66
CA GLY A 110 47.90 -0.10 24.93
C GLY A 110 47.78 -0.01 23.40
N ARG A 111 47.06 1.02 22.90
CA ARG A 111 47.68 2.22 22.31
C ARG A 111 46.64 3.19 21.71
N LYS A 112 46.75 4.42 22.20
CA LYS A 112 46.54 5.76 21.58
C LYS A 112 45.17 6.10 20.98
N THR A 113 44.46 6.92 21.75
CA THR A 113 43.31 7.75 21.37
C THR A 113 43.66 8.71 20.23
N MET A 114 42.72 8.94 19.31
CA MET A 114 42.77 10.03 18.32
C MET A 114 41.53 10.91 18.45
N PRO A 115 41.65 12.25 18.33
CA PRO A 115 40.60 13.19 18.69
C PRO A 115 39.50 13.25 17.61
N LYS A 116 38.26 13.51 18.06
CA LYS A 116 37.13 13.82 17.19
C LYS A 116 37.25 15.25 16.68
N ASP A 117 37.73 15.42 15.46
CA ASP A 117 37.45 16.64 14.68
C ASP A 117 36.45 16.34 13.57
N LYS A 118 35.28 16.99 13.67
CA LYS A 118 34.22 16.97 12.66
C LYS A 118 34.69 17.76 11.44
N PRO A 119 34.60 17.22 10.21
CA PRO A 119 34.74 18.07 9.04
C PRO A 119 33.49 18.96 8.92
N ARG A 120 33.71 20.28 8.99
CA ARG A 120 32.78 21.31 8.50
C ARG A 120 32.72 21.19 6.98
N TYR A 121 31.55 20.93 6.42
CA TYR A 121 31.34 21.08 4.98
C TYR A 121 31.00 22.55 4.68
N PRO A 122 31.73 23.20 3.76
CA PRO A 122 31.44 24.57 3.35
C PRO A 122 30.31 24.60 2.32
N VAL A 123 29.45 25.60 2.44
CA VAL A 123 28.48 25.99 1.41
C VAL A 123 29.21 26.84 0.37
N ASP A 124 29.37 26.31 -0.84
CA ASP A 124 29.93 27.04 -1.96
C ASP A 124 28.89 27.96 -2.59
N THR A 125 29.17 29.27 -2.52
CA THR A 125 28.61 30.25 -3.42
C THR A 125 29.52 30.32 -4.65
N VAL A 126 28.97 29.95 -5.80
CA VAL A 126 29.44 30.19 -7.17
C VAL A 126 30.55 31.26 -7.35
N LYS A 127 31.75 30.84 -7.82
CA LYS A 127 32.38 31.40 -9.04
C LYS A 127 33.62 30.61 -9.54
N ALA A 128 33.48 30.13 -10.77
CA ALA A 128 34.48 30.08 -11.85
C ALA A 128 35.73 29.15 -11.79
N ALA A 129 35.63 28.09 -12.61
CA ALA A 129 36.55 27.73 -13.72
C ALA A 129 37.86 26.95 -13.46
N GLY A 130 37.98 25.81 -14.17
CA GLY A 130 39.26 25.18 -14.58
C GLY A 130 39.59 23.85 -13.91
N VAL A 131 39.24 22.67 -14.46
CA VAL A 131 40.13 21.78 -15.29
C VAL A 131 41.24 21.14 -14.41
N THR A 132 41.41 19.83 -14.16
CA THR A 132 41.23 18.56 -14.92
C THR A 132 41.46 17.33 -14.00
N SER A 133 40.77 16.21 -14.30
CA SER A 133 40.90 14.82 -13.76
C SER A 133 42.25 14.14 -14.14
N PRO A 134 42.60 12.83 -13.86
CA PRO A 134 41.76 11.63 -13.58
C PRO A 134 42.35 10.47 -12.69
N VAL A 135 41.64 9.32 -12.69
CA VAL A 135 42.03 7.89 -12.43
C VAL A 135 41.95 7.39 -10.97
N ALA A 136 40.89 6.67 -10.55
CA ALA A 136 40.51 5.25 -10.69
C ALA A 136 41.21 4.29 -9.69
N ASP A 137 40.44 3.68 -8.78
CA ASP A 137 40.19 2.22 -8.75
C ASP A 137 39.33 1.75 -7.54
N GLY A 138 38.23 1.09 -7.91
CA GLY A 138 37.50 -0.05 -7.33
C GLY A 138 37.47 -0.41 -5.84
N GLN A 139 36.29 -0.96 -5.47
CA GLN A 139 35.90 -1.76 -4.29
C GLN A 139 35.45 -0.91 -3.09
N GLY A 140 34.18 -0.78 -2.72
CA GLY A 140 33.03 -1.68 -2.82
C GLY A 140 32.74 -2.24 -1.43
N GLU A 141 32.03 -1.50 -0.56
CA GLU A 141 31.65 -1.96 0.77
C GLU A 141 30.22 -1.51 1.17
N GLU A 142 29.56 -2.45 1.85
CA GLU A 142 28.18 -2.49 2.32
C GLU A 142 27.74 -1.26 3.11
N VAL A 143 26.54 -0.75 2.80
CA VAL A 143 25.90 0.30 3.59
C VAL A 143 24.95 -0.34 4.61
N ALA A 144 25.44 -0.49 5.84
CA ALA A 144 24.67 -0.86 7.01
C ALA A 144 23.61 0.22 7.34
N TYR A 145 22.38 -0.23 7.59
CA TYR A 145 21.22 0.62 7.91
C TYR A 145 21.33 1.18 9.34
N ASN A 146 21.79 2.42 9.48
CA ASN A 146 21.86 3.12 10.76
C ASN A 146 20.57 3.92 11.00
N GLY A 147 19.89 3.59 12.10
CA GLY A 147 18.58 4.12 12.52
C GLY A 147 18.57 5.59 12.93
N ASN A 148 18.70 6.49 11.96
CA ASN A 148 18.33 7.89 12.14
C ASN A 148 16.85 8.09 11.80
N LYS A 149 16.09 8.34 12.86
CA LYS A 149 14.71 8.82 12.88
C LYS A 149 14.63 10.18 12.16
N VAL A 150 14.43 10.15 10.85
CA VAL A 150 13.95 11.31 10.10
C VAL A 150 12.44 11.32 10.28
N GLU A 151 11.93 12.18 11.15
CA GLU A 151 10.50 12.45 11.28
C GLU A 151 10.04 13.18 10.00
N LYS A 152 9.78 12.39 8.96
CA LYS A 152 9.15 12.85 7.73
C LYS A 152 7.70 13.19 8.08
N ALA A 153 7.22 14.38 7.67
CA ALA A 153 5.84 14.80 7.89
C ALA A 153 4.88 13.65 7.54
N GLN A 154 4.02 13.29 8.49
CA GLN A 154 3.12 12.14 8.38
C GLN A 154 2.10 12.40 7.27
N ASP A 155 2.29 11.78 6.11
CA ASP A 155 1.29 11.79 5.03
C ASP A 155 0.15 10.84 5.45
N GLU A 156 -0.90 11.40 6.07
CA GLU A 156 -2.09 10.65 6.49
C GLU A 156 -2.69 9.81 5.33
N GLY A 157 -2.55 10.29 4.08
CA GLY A 157 -3.01 9.57 2.91
C GLY A 157 -2.16 8.34 2.58
N GLU A 158 -0.85 8.39 2.84
CA GLU A 158 0.04 7.24 2.71
C GLU A 158 -0.25 6.20 3.81
N ASP A 159 -0.51 6.65 5.03
CA ASP A 159 -0.84 5.75 6.16
C ASP A 159 -2.15 5.00 5.93
N ARG A 160 -3.20 5.69 5.45
CA ARG A 160 -4.44 5.02 5.01
C ARG A 160 -4.20 4.03 3.87
N ALA A 161 -3.34 4.37 2.91
CA ALA A 161 -3.00 3.45 1.82
C ALA A 161 -2.24 2.22 2.32
N ARG A 162 -1.37 2.36 3.34
CA ARG A 162 -0.68 1.22 3.97
C ARG A 162 -1.66 0.31 4.71
N GLU A 163 -2.57 0.87 5.49
CA GLU A 163 -3.61 0.10 6.20
C GLU A 163 -4.48 -0.68 5.21
N GLU A 164 -4.93 -0.03 4.14
CA GLU A 164 -5.73 -0.66 3.12
C GLU A 164 -4.95 -1.75 2.37
N LEU A 165 -3.67 -1.51 2.04
CA LEU A 165 -2.80 -2.52 1.44
C LEU A 165 -2.66 -3.77 2.34
N GLN A 166 -2.46 -3.57 3.65
CA GLN A 166 -2.38 -4.68 4.61
C GLN A 166 -3.70 -5.46 4.69
N SER A 167 -4.84 -4.76 4.67
CA SER A 167 -6.17 -5.37 4.62
C SER A 167 -6.33 -6.22 3.35
N ILE A 168 -5.94 -5.69 2.19
CA ILE A 168 -5.99 -6.38 0.90
C ILE A 168 -5.11 -7.64 0.90
N LEU A 169 -3.86 -7.56 1.36
CA LEU A 169 -2.91 -8.69 1.36
C LEU A 169 -3.35 -9.86 2.26
N ARG A 170 -4.28 -9.62 3.20
CA ARG A 170 -4.89 -10.67 4.03
C ARG A 170 -6.01 -11.41 3.31
N LYS A 171 -6.66 -10.81 2.31
CA LYS A 171 -7.82 -11.39 1.60
C LYS A 171 -7.45 -12.59 0.73
N SER A 172 -6.31 -12.53 0.04
CA SER A 172 -5.81 -13.64 -0.79
C SER A 172 -4.28 -13.60 -0.90
N PRO A 173 -3.60 -14.74 -1.03
CA PRO A 173 -2.19 -14.78 -1.40
C PRO A 173 -1.92 -14.20 -2.78
N ILE A 174 -2.90 -14.20 -3.70
CA ILE A 174 -2.77 -13.61 -5.03
C ILE A 174 -3.65 -12.38 -5.12
N ILE A 175 -3.03 -11.22 -5.32
CA ILE A 175 -3.73 -9.93 -5.49
C ILE A 175 -3.49 -9.40 -6.89
N ILE A 176 -4.56 -8.95 -7.56
CA ILE A 176 -4.51 -8.34 -8.88
C ILE A 176 -4.91 -6.86 -8.73
N PHE A 177 -3.92 -5.97 -8.68
CA PHE A 177 -4.18 -4.54 -8.77
C PHE A 177 -4.44 -4.18 -10.23
N SER A 178 -5.63 -3.63 -10.48
CA SER A 178 -6.23 -3.45 -11.79
C SER A 178 -6.84 -2.06 -11.90
N LYS A 179 -7.25 -1.69 -13.12
CA LYS A 179 -8.23 -0.64 -13.35
C LYS A 179 -9.34 -1.17 -14.25
N SER A 180 -10.59 -0.81 -13.96
CA SER A 180 -11.77 -1.40 -14.61
C SER A 180 -11.76 -1.19 -16.14
N TYR A 181 -11.23 -0.06 -16.59
CA TYR A 181 -11.16 0.33 -18.01
C TYR A 181 -9.91 -0.18 -18.73
N CYS A 182 -8.88 -0.68 -18.03
CA CYS A 182 -7.59 -1.01 -18.63
C CYS A 182 -7.63 -2.33 -19.42
N PRO A 183 -7.26 -2.35 -20.72
CA PRO A 183 -7.28 -3.56 -21.54
C PRO A 183 -6.25 -4.61 -21.07
N TYR A 184 -5.05 -4.20 -20.64
CA TYR A 184 -4.04 -5.11 -20.09
C TYR A 184 -4.52 -5.77 -18.79
N SER A 185 -5.24 -5.01 -17.95
CA SER A 185 -5.81 -5.58 -16.72
C SER A 185 -6.93 -6.57 -17.02
N LYS A 186 -7.77 -6.32 -18.03
CA LYS A 186 -8.76 -7.29 -18.50
C LYS A 186 -8.09 -8.58 -18.99
N ARG A 187 -7.01 -8.49 -19.77
CA ARG A 187 -6.24 -9.66 -20.23
C ARG A 187 -5.69 -10.48 -19.06
N ALA A 188 -5.03 -9.83 -18.10
CA ALA A 188 -4.48 -10.51 -16.93
C ALA A 188 -5.57 -11.18 -16.06
N LYS A 189 -6.70 -10.51 -15.85
CA LYS A 189 -7.85 -11.07 -15.13
C LYS A 189 -8.46 -12.26 -15.86
N ALA A 190 -8.60 -12.20 -17.19
CA ALA A 190 -9.10 -13.32 -17.97
C ALA A 190 -8.20 -14.55 -17.79
N LEU A 191 -6.88 -14.36 -17.85
CA LEU A 191 -5.94 -15.47 -17.67
C LEU A 191 -6.02 -16.07 -16.26
N LEU A 192 -5.95 -15.26 -15.19
CA LEU A 192 -5.93 -15.77 -13.81
C LEU A 192 -7.28 -16.24 -13.26
N LEU A 193 -8.41 -15.73 -13.78
CA LEU A 193 -9.75 -16.05 -13.26
C LEU A 193 -10.56 -16.96 -14.18
N GLN A 194 -10.36 -16.86 -15.50
CA GLN A 194 -11.11 -17.63 -16.49
C GLN A 194 -10.31 -18.83 -16.96
N THR A 195 -9.05 -18.65 -17.39
CA THR A 195 -8.22 -19.73 -17.93
C THR A 195 -7.67 -20.67 -16.86
N TYR A 196 -7.33 -20.15 -15.68
CA TYR A 196 -6.82 -20.96 -14.56
C TYR A 196 -7.87 -21.14 -13.45
N SER A 197 -7.83 -22.28 -12.79
CA SER A 197 -8.51 -22.55 -11.53
C SER A 197 -7.48 -22.52 -10.42
N ILE A 198 -7.52 -21.50 -9.56
CA ILE A 198 -6.54 -21.26 -8.50
C ILE A 198 -7.24 -21.25 -7.14
N THR A 199 -6.73 -22.03 -6.19
CA THR A 199 -7.24 -22.10 -4.82
C THR A 199 -6.16 -21.67 -3.82
N PRO A 200 -6.41 -20.65 -2.98
CA PRO A 200 -7.59 -19.77 -2.95
C PRO A 200 -7.66 -18.83 -4.16
N ALA A 201 -8.87 -18.34 -4.47
CA ALA A 201 -9.11 -17.48 -5.61
C ALA A 201 -8.32 -16.16 -5.54
N PRO A 202 -7.78 -15.66 -6.67
CA PRO A 202 -7.16 -14.34 -6.72
C PRO A 202 -8.14 -13.24 -6.34
N TYR A 203 -7.68 -12.25 -5.58
CA TYR A 203 -8.47 -11.09 -5.19
C TYR A 203 -8.17 -9.89 -6.10
N VAL A 204 -9.20 -9.30 -6.71
CA VAL A 204 -9.07 -8.17 -7.63
C VAL A 204 -9.30 -6.85 -6.89
N VAL A 205 -8.40 -5.90 -7.10
CA VAL A 205 -8.52 -4.53 -6.58
C VAL A 205 -8.57 -3.57 -7.77
N GLU A 206 -9.71 -2.92 -7.96
CA GLU A 206 -9.89 -1.91 -9.00
C GLU A 206 -9.55 -0.53 -8.44
N LEU A 207 -8.32 -0.07 -8.69
CA LEU A 207 -7.77 1.17 -8.11
C LEU A 207 -8.55 2.42 -8.54
N ASP A 208 -9.17 2.39 -9.72
CA ASP A 208 -9.99 3.49 -10.24
C ASP A 208 -11.34 3.61 -9.53
N LEU A 209 -11.84 2.53 -8.92
CA LEU A 209 -13.08 2.53 -8.15
C LEU A 209 -12.88 2.92 -6.68
N MET A 210 -11.62 3.00 -6.23
CA MET A 210 -11.26 3.45 -4.87
C MET A 210 -11.20 4.98 -4.82
N THR A 211 -12.36 5.62 -4.81
CA THR A 211 -12.51 7.07 -4.94
C THR A 211 -12.53 7.84 -3.61
N ASP A 212 -12.35 7.16 -2.48
CA ASP A 212 -12.37 7.81 -1.16
C ASP A 212 -11.29 8.89 -1.09
N PRO A 213 -11.63 10.15 -0.77
CA PRO A 213 -10.66 11.22 -0.70
C PRO A 213 -9.75 11.04 0.51
N VAL A 214 -8.45 11.29 0.31
CA VAL A 214 -7.45 11.31 1.38
C VAL A 214 -6.89 12.73 1.56
N PRO A 215 -6.56 13.15 2.80
CA PRO A 215 -5.95 14.44 3.05
C PRO A 215 -4.66 14.64 2.22
N ARG A 216 -4.42 15.87 1.78
CA ARG A 216 -3.13 16.25 1.20
C ARG A 216 -2.11 16.44 2.34
N PRO A 217 -0.83 16.10 2.14
CA PRO A 217 0.23 16.55 3.03
C PRO A 217 0.22 18.07 3.12
N HIS A 218 0.39 18.62 4.32
CA HIS A 218 0.43 20.07 4.53
C HIS A 218 1.64 20.76 3.89
N ASP A 219 2.68 19.98 3.56
CA ASP A 219 3.95 20.47 2.99
C ASP A 219 4.08 20.19 1.49
N ALA A 220 2.99 19.82 0.81
CA ALA A 220 3.02 19.72 -0.64
C ALA A 220 3.10 21.14 -1.20
N ASP A 221 4.24 21.53 -1.77
CA ASP A 221 4.49 22.79 -2.50
C ASP A 221 3.61 22.94 -3.77
N ASP A 222 2.49 22.22 -3.85
CA ASP A 222 1.50 22.34 -4.90
C ASP A 222 0.67 23.59 -4.58
N ASP A 223 1.06 24.74 -5.14
CA ASP A 223 0.36 26.04 -5.06
C ASP A 223 -1.11 26.02 -5.55
N ASP A 224 -1.59 24.86 -6.03
CA ASP A 224 -2.96 24.64 -6.49
C ASP A 224 -3.86 24.18 -5.32
N ASP A 225 -4.23 25.13 -4.45
CA ASP A 225 -5.23 24.93 -3.39
C ASP A 225 -6.56 24.37 -3.96
N ASP A 226 -6.89 24.70 -5.21
CA ASP A 226 -8.10 24.28 -5.92
C ASP A 226 -8.05 22.86 -6.50
N ALA A 227 -6.89 22.18 -6.49
CA ALA A 227 -6.80 20.82 -7.01
C ALA A 227 -7.60 19.83 -6.14
N PRO A 228 -8.32 18.86 -6.74
CA PRO A 228 -9.11 17.90 -5.98
C PRO A 228 -8.20 17.03 -5.10
N ALA A 229 -8.67 16.71 -3.89
CA ALA A 229 -7.96 15.82 -2.98
C ALA A 229 -7.64 14.48 -3.67
N PRO A 230 -6.44 13.91 -3.47
CA PRO A 230 -6.10 12.63 -4.04
C PRO A 230 -7.04 11.54 -3.54
N THR A 231 -7.26 10.50 -4.35
CA THR A 231 -8.06 9.35 -3.94
C THR A 231 -7.19 8.30 -3.25
N LEU A 232 -7.81 7.46 -2.42
CA LEU A 232 -7.15 6.31 -1.79
C LEU A 232 -6.55 5.38 -2.85
N GLY A 233 -7.24 5.15 -3.97
CA GLY A 233 -6.72 4.37 -5.09
C GLY A 233 -5.44 4.95 -5.69
N LYS A 234 -5.35 6.28 -5.81
CA LYS A 234 -4.12 6.95 -6.27
C LYS A 234 -2.98 6.79 -5.26
N LYS A 235 -3.22 7.05 -3.98
CA LYS A 235 -2.20 6.85 -2.93
C LYS A 235 -1.74 5.41 -2.83
N LEU A 236 -2.65 4.44 -2.96
CA LEU A 236 -2.32 3.02 -3.01
C LEU A 236 -1.47 2.68 -4.24
N GLN A 237 -1.77 3.25 -5.41
CA GLN A 237 -0.95 3.09 -6.61
C GLN A 237 0.45 3.71 -6.45
N ASP A 238 0.54 4.87 -5.80
CA ASP A 238 1.80 5.54 -5.48
C ASP A 238 2.64 4.66 -4.51
N LEU A 239 2.02 4.11 -3.46
CA LEU A 239 2.65 3.18 -2.52
C LEU A 239 3.13 1.89 -3.21
N LEU A 240 2.31 1.30 -4.08
CA LEU A 240 2.70 0.12 -4.86
C LEU A 240 3.91 0.38 -5.75
N ALA A 241 4.04 1.58 -6.32
CA ALA A 241 5.21 1.95 -7.10
C ALA A 241 6.50 1.94 -6.24
N VAL A 242 6.42 2.44 -5.01
CA VAL A 242 7.55 2.42 -4.06
C VAL A 242 7.90 0.99 -3.64
N LEU A 243 6.90 0.17 -3.30
CA LEU A 243 7.13 -1.18 -2.76
C LEU A 243 7.54 -2.21 -3.82
N THR A 244 7.03 -2.07 -5.05
CA THR A 244 7.21 -3.09 -6.10
C THR A 244 8.06 -2.62 -7.27
N GLY A 245 8.39 -1.33 -7.34
CA GLY A 245 9.00 -0.70 -8.52
C GLY A 245 8.05 -0.55 -9.70
N ARG A 246 6.76 -0.94 -9.58
CA ARG A 246 5.77 -0.92 -10.66
C ARG A 246 4.60 -0.01 -10.34
N ARG A 247 4.55 1.15 -11.00
CA ARG A 247 3.42 2.09 -10.96
C ARG A 247 2.26 1.68 -11.86
N THR A 248 2.51 0.90 -12.91
CA THR A 248 1.53 0.57 -13.95
C THR A 248 0.57 -0.54 -13.51
N VAL A 249 -0.61 -0.59 -14.13
CA VAL A 249 -1.57 -1.68 -13.99
C VAL A 249 -1.63 -2.53 -15.28
N PRO A 250 -1.89 -3.84 -15.19
CA PRO A 250 -2.05 -4.60 -13.95
C PRO A 250 -0.71 -4.78 -13.21
N ASN A 251 -0.78 -4.87 -11.88
CA ASN A 251 0.32 -5.27 -11.01
C ASN A 251 -0.16 -6.49 -10.20
N ILE A 252 0.36 -7.66 -10.54
CA ILE A 252 -0.01 -8.93 -9.91
C ILE A 252 0.98 -9.23 -8.81
N MET A 253 0.49 -9.50 -7.61
CA MET A 253 1.31 -9.84 -6.45
C MET A 253 0.96 -11.22 -5.92
N ILE A 254 1.99 -11.97 -5.52
CA ILE A 254 1.87 -13.28 -4.88
C ILE A 254 2.66 -13.23 -3.57
N SER A 255 2.00 -13.49 -2.44
CA SER A 255 2.63 -13.46 -1.11
C SER A 255 3.42 -12.18 -0.84
N ALA A 256 2.84 -11.02 -1.20
CA ALA A 256 3.44 -9.68 -1.11
C ALA A 256 4.64 -9.40 -2.03
N GLN A 257 5.00 -10.31 -2.94
CA GLN A 257 6.01 -10.10 -3.97
C GLN A 257 5.35 -9.85 -5.34
N SER A 258 5.88 -8.90 -6.11
CA SER A 258 5.36 -8.61 -7.45
C SER A 258 5.76 -9.71 -8.44
N LEU A 259 4.75 -10.33 -9.08
CA LEU A 259 4.94 -11.20 -10.25
C LEU A 259 5.20 -10.37 -11.52
N GLY A 260 4.56 -9.21 -11.63
CA GLY A 260 4.69 -8.33 -12.78
C GLY A 260 3.36 -7.88 -13.36
N GLY A 261 3.35 -7.59 -14.66
CA GLY A 261 2.19 -7.09 -15.38
C GLY A 261 1.54 -8.12 -16.29
N SER A 262 0.74 -7.63 -17.24
CA SER A 262 0.04 -8.52 -18.17
C SER A 262 0.99 -9.24 -19.12
N ASP A 263 2.09 -8.60 -19.53
CA ASP A 263 3.04 -9.19 -20.49
C ASP A 263 3.91 -10.26 -19.82
N ASP A 264 4.34 -10.01 -18.58
CA ASP A 264 5.05 -11.01 -17.75
C ASP A 264 4.21 -12.27 -17.58
N LEU A 265 2.92 -12.08 -17.26
CA LEU A 265 1.96 -13.17 -17.08
C LEU A 265 1.70 -13.93 -18.39
N ALA A 266 1.54 -13.24 -19.51
CA ALA A 266 1.34 -13.86 -20.82
C ALA A 266 2.58 -14.66 -21.27
N ARG A 267 3.78 -14.16 -20.99
CA ARG A 267 5.04 -14.87 -21.25
C ARG A 267 5.11 -16.18 -20.45
N LEU A 268 4.83 -16.14 -19.15
CA LEU A 268 4.85 -17.33 -18.29
C LEU A 268 3.80 -18.38 -18.69
N ASP A 269 2.62 -17.95 -19.15
CA ASP A 269 1.59 -18.87 -19.69
C ASP A 269 2.04 -19.48 -21.02
N ALA A 270 2.62 -18.68 -21.93
CA ALA A 270 3.13 -19.15 -23.21
C ALA A 270 4.30 -20.14 -23.05
N GLU A 271 5.16 -19.94 -22.05
CA GLU A 271 6.25 -20.84 -21.68
C GLU A 271 5.77 -22.08 -20.90
N GLY A 272 4.51 -22.11 -20.44
CA GLY A 272 3.96 -23.18 -19.59
C GLY A 272 4.50 -23.20 -18.16
N THR A 273 5.25 -22.18 -17.74
CA THR A 273 5.94 -22.10 -16.43
C THR A 273 5.13 -21.36 -15.37
N LEU A 274 3.97 -20.79 -15.73
CA LEU A 274 3.14 -19.98 -14.83
C LEU A 274 2.73 -20.72 -13.55
N GLU A 275 2.33 -21.99 -13.66
CA GLU A 275 1.89 -22.78 -12.50
C GLU A 275 3.01 -23.00 -11.50
N GLU A 276 4.20 -23.36 -11.99
CA GLU A 276 5.40 -23.52 -11.18
C GLU A 276 5.79 -22.21 -10.51
N HIS A 277 5.75 -21.11 -11.25
CA HIS A 277 6.11 -19.79 -10.73
C HIS A 277 5.15 -19.34 -9.62
N ILE A 278 3.85 -19.53 -9.80
CA ILE A 278 2.84 -19.21 -8.78
C ILE A 278 3.01 -20.09 -7.54
N LYS A 279 3.25 -21.40 -7.70
CA LYS A 279 3.52 -22.32 -6.58
C LYS A 279 4.80 -21.92 -5.84
N LYS A 280 5.86 -21.57 -6.56
CA LYS A 280 7.15 -21.15 -6.00
C LYS A 280 7.03 -19.86 -5.17
N MET A 281 6.35 -18.83 -5.69
CA MET A 281 6.16 -17.57 -4.97
C MET A 281 5.12 -17.68 -3.84
N GLY A 282 4.06 -18.47 -4.05
CA GLY A 282 2.94 -18.61 -3.13
C GLY A 282 3.22 -19.56 -1.96
N GLY A 283 4.10 -20.53 -2.16
CA GLY A 283 4.44 -21.56 -1.17
C GLY A 283 3.20 -22.27 -0.64
N LYS A 284 3.15 -22.46 0.68
CA LYS A 284 2.07 -23.18 1.37
C LYS A 284 0.70 -22.50 1.31
N ARG A 285 0.62 -21.22 0.89
CA ARG A 285 -0.65 -20.48 0.82
C ARG A 285 -1.45 -20.78 -0.45
N ILE A 286 -0.81 -21.37 -1.45
CA ILE A 286 -1.47 -21.82 -2.69
C ILE A 286 -1.73 -23.31 -2.54
N VAL A 287 -3.01 -23.68 -2.56
CA VAL A 287 -3.46 -25.07 -2.43
C VAL A 287 -3.40 -25.77 -3.77
N SER A 288 -3.92 -25.14 -4.82
CA SER A 288 -3.91 -25.70 -6.18
C SER A 288 -3.89 -24.60 -7.23
N ILE A 289 -3.31 -24.93 -8.38
CA ILE A 289 -3.40 -24.17 -9.62
C ILE A 289 -3.45 -25.19 -10.76
N GLU A 290 -4.49 -25.09 -11.57
CA GLU A 290 -4.74 -25.96 -12.72
C GLU A 290 -5.24 -25.12 -13.89
N LYS A 291 -4.67 -25.32 -15.08
CA LYS A 291 -5.21 -24.73 -16.31
C LYS A 291 -6.54 -25.41 -16.65
N LYS A 292 -7.62 -24.63 -16.77
CA LYS A 292 -8.92 -25.15 -17.21
C LYS A 292 -8.77 -25.60 -18.66
N HIS A 293 -9.08 -26.87 -18.92
CA HIS A 293 -9.29 -27.32 -20.28
C HIS A 293 -10.47 -26.51 -20.84
N LYS A 294 -10.27 -25.85 -21.98
CA LYS A 294 -11.41 -25.34 -22.74
C LYS A 294 -12.12 -26.59 -23.24
N ASP A 295 -13.21 -26.95 -22.58
CA ASP A 295 -14.16 -27.89 -23.17
C ASP A 295 -14.56 -27.27 -24.52
N GLU A 296 -14.19 -27.96 -25.61
CA GLU A 296 -14.60 -27.61 -26.96
C GLU A 296 -16.10 -27.92 -27.07
N ASP A 297 -16.93 -26.97 -26.64
CA ASP A 297 -18.35 -26.89 -26.99
C ASP A 297 -18.55 -26.16 -28.34
#